data_AF-M1SNY3-F1
#
_entry.id   AF-M1SNY3-F1
#
_cell.length_a   1.000
_cell.length_b   1.000
_cell.length_c   1.000
_cell.angle_alpha   90.00
_cell.angle_beta   90.00
_cell.angle_gamma   90.00
#
_symmetry.space_group_name_H-M   'P 1'
#
loop_
_entity.id
_entity.type
_entity.pdbx_description
1 polymer ?
#
loop_
_entity_poly.entity_id
_entity_poly.type
_entity_poly.pdbx_seq_one_letter_code
_entity_poly.pdbx_strand_id
1 'polypeptide(L)'
;MAMKKIIAFTLCSFATAAAFAALPPLSPEAQEAATLAKAKAAYGDRVGAFKLCLAQNKVADQFRVPGTPAPAACVAPPPFVAPVAAAPAAK
;
A
#
# COMPACT_ATOMS: atom_id res chain seq x y z
N MET A 1 -10.51 30.90 -18.93
CA MET A 1 -11.26 30.81 -17.64
C MET A 1 -11.86 29.43 -17.33
N ALA A 2 -12.01 28.51 -18.29
CA ALA A 2 -12.62 27.18 -18.05
C ALA A 2 -11.77 26.24 -17.16
N MET A 3 -10.45 26.15 -17.36
CA MET A 3 -9.57 25.28 -16.55
C MET A 3 -9.56 25.65 -15.06
N LYS A 4 -9.60 26.94 -14.70
CA LYS A 4 -9.61 27.37 -13.29
C LYS A 4 -10.90 26.91 -12.58
N LYS A 5 -12.02 26.82 -13.31
CA LYS A 5 -13.31 26.32 -12.78
C LYS A 5 -13.29 24.79 -12.60
N ILE A 6 -12.59 24.06 -13.46
CA ILE A 6 -12.44 22.59 -13.35
C ILE A 6 -11.53 22.23 -12.16
N ILE A 7 -10.44 22.96 -11.95
CA ILE A 7 -9.56 22.78 -10.78
C ILE A 7 -10.32 23.10 -9.48
N ALA A 8 -11.11 24.18 -9.46
CA ALA A 8 -11.94 24.51 -8.29
C ALA A 8 -13.02 23.46 -8.01
N PHE A 9 -13.64 22.91 -9.06
CA PHE A 9 -14.70 21.90 -8.92
C PHE A 9 -14.14 20.56 -8.39
N THR A 10 -12.97 20.13 -8.89
CA THR A 10 -12.32 18.88 -8.43
C THR A 10 -11.78 18.96 -7.00
N LEU A 11 -11.27 20.12 -6.58
CA LEU A 11 -10.88 20.34 -5.17
C LEU A 11 -12.09 20.33 -4.24
N CYS A 12 -13.21 20.93 -4.66
CA CYS A 12 -14.42 21.01 -3.85
C CYS A 12 -15.10 19.64 -3.68
N SER A 13 -15.10 18.79 -4.71
CA SER A 13 -15.62 17.43 -4.63
C SER A 13 -14.76 16.48 -3.79
N PHE A 14 -13.45 16.73 -3.69
CA PHE A 14 -12.58 15.97 -2.78
C PHE A 14 -12.77 16.39 -1.32
N ALA A 15 -13.09 17.67 -1.05
CA ALA A 15 -13.33 18.17 0.30
C ALA A 15 -14.60 17.58 0.95
N THR A 16 -15.64 17.27 0.16
CA THR A 16 -16.86 16.61 0.68
C THR A 16 -16.66 15.14 1.02
N ALA A 17 -15.59 14.50 0.54
CA ALA A 17 -15.25 13.11 0.87
C ALA A 17 -14.58 12.95 2.25
N ALA A 18 -14.20 14.05 2.91
CA ALA A 18 -13.48 14.03 4.19
C ALA A 18 -14.39 14.16 5.43
N ALA A 19 -15.71 13.94 5.29
CA ALA A 19 -16.61 13.83 6.42
C ALA A 19 -16.43 12.45 7.10
N PHE A 20 -15.36 12.30 7.88
CA PHE A 20 -15.28 11.24 8.88
C PHE A 20 -16.25 11.59 9.99
N ALA A 21 -17.48 11.06 9.92
CA ALA A 21 -18.32 10.95 11.10
C ALA A 21 -17.46 10.32 12.21
N ALA A 22 -17.51 10.86 13.42
CA ALA A 22 -16.91 10.23 14.59
C ALA A 22 -17.61 8.88 14.80
N LEU A 23 -17.07 7.86 14.15
CA LEU A 23 -17.52 6.49 14.31
C LEU A 23 -17.29 6.15 15.78
N PRO A 24 -18.27 5.56 16.48
CA PRO A 24 -18.00 4.98 17.78
C PRO A 24 -16.76 4.09 17.66
N PRO A 25 -15.91 4.02 18.71
CA PRO A 25 -14.73 3.17 18.67
C PRO A 25 -15.16 1.80 18.16
N LEU A 26 -14.48 1.32 17.11
CA LEU A 26 -14.80 0.02 16.52
C LEU A 26 -14.84 -1.00 17.66
N SER A 27 -15.81 -1.91 17.63
CA SER A 27 -15.80 -3.04 18.57
C SER A 27 -14.43 -3.74 18.51
N PRO A 28 -13.97 -4.38 19.60
CA PRO A 28 -12.67 -5.06 19.61
C PRO A 28 -12.48 -5.97 18.38
N GLU A 29 -13.51 -6.74 18.05
CA GLU A 29 -13.59 -7.59 16.86
C GLU A 29 -13.35 -6.83 15.54
N ALA A 30 -13.93 -5.63 15.41
CA ALA A 30 -13.80 -4.84 14.19
C ALA A 30 -12.45 -4.09 14.13
N GLN A 31 -11.85 -3.77 15.27
CA GLN A 31 -10.47 -3.27 15.32
C GLN A 31 -9.49 -4.37 14.89
N GLU A 32 -9.66 -5.59 15.38
CA GLU A 32 -8.84 -6.73 14.98
C GLU A 32 -8.95 -6.99 13.47
N ALA A 33 -10.17 -7.02 12.92
CA ALA A 33 -10.38 -7.15 11.48
C ALA A 33 -9.70 -6.02 10.68
N ALA A 34 -9.75 -4.78 11.17
CA ALA A 34 -9.08 -3.64 10.54
C ALA A 34 -7.54 -3.75 10.62
N THR A 35 -6.98 -4.22 11.74
CA THR A 35 -5.53 -4.45 11.86
C THR A 35 -5.05 -5.56 10.92
N LEU A 36 -5.82 -6.64 10.81
CA LEU A 36 -5.56 -7.73 9.88
C LEU A 36 -5.61 -7.23 8.44
N ALA A 37 -6.64 -6.45 8.07
CA ALA A 37 -6.78 -5.87 6.73
C ALA A 37 -5.59 -4.95 6.39
N LYS A 38 -5.18 -4.08 7.32
CA LYS A 38 -3.99 -3.23 7.16
C LYS A 38 -2.72 -4.05 6.99
N ALA A 39 -2.54 -5.11 7.77
CA ALA A 39 -1.37 -5.99 7.66
C ALA A 39 -1.34 -6.73 6.31
N LYS A 40 -2.48 -7.21 5.83
CA LYS A 40 -2.61 -7.82 4.50
C LYS A 40 -2.30 -6.84 3.38
N ALA A 41 -2.79 -5.59 3.48
CA ALA A 41 -2.50 -4.55 2.50
C ALA A 41 -1.00 -4.25 2.44
N ALA A 42 -0.38 -4.00 3.60
CA ALA A 42 1.06 -3.76 3.69
C ALA A 42 1.90 -4.94 3.18
N TYR A 43 1.45 -6.17 3.41
CA TYR A 43 2.07 -7.36 2.83
C TYR A 43 1.91 -7.40 1.30
N GLY A 44 0.71 -7.12 0.79
CA GLY A 44 0.43 -7.00 -0.63
C GLY A 44 1.34 -5.99 -1.33
N ASP A 45 1.57 -4.84 -0.70
CA ASP A 45 2.48 -3.81 -1.22
C ASP A 45 3.93 -4.32 -1.32
N ARG A 46 4.41 -5.05 -0.30
CA ARG A 46 5.76 -5.67 -0.33
C ARG A 46 5.87 -6.72 -1.44
N VAL A 47 4.84 -7.54 -1.64
CA VAL A 47 4.79 -8.52 -2.74
C VAL A 47 4.76 -7.80 -4.09
N GLY A 48 3.97 -6.74 -4.21
CA GLY A 48 3.90 -5.91 -5.41
C GLY A 48 5.24 -5.31 -5.78
N ALA A 49 5.95 -4.72 -4.81
CA ALA A 49 7.29 -4.19 -5.00
C ALA A 49 8.30 -5.26 -5.43
N PHE A 50 8.24 -6.45 -4.82
CA PHE A 50 9.07 -7.58 -5.21
C PHE A 50 8.81 -8.01 -6.66
N LYS A 51 7.54 -8.15 -7.07
CA LYS A 51 7.19 -8.51 -8.44
C LYS A 51 7.56 -7.43 -9.44
N LEU A 52 7.46 -6.15 -9.06
CA LEU A 52 7.89 -5.04 -9.89
C LEU A 52 9.41 -5.08 -10.14
N CYS A 53 10.20 -5.33 -9.10
CA CYS A 53 11.65 -5.51 -9.23
C CYS A 53 11.98 -6.65 -10.22
N LEU A 54 11.32 -7.81 -10.08
CA LEU A 54 11.53 -8.94 -10.99
C LEU A 54 11.18 -8.59 -12.45
N ALA A 55 10.09 -7.83 -12.66
CA ALA A 55 9.69 -7.39 -13.99
C ALA A 55 10.71 -6.43 -14.60
N GLN A 56 11.23 -5.49 -13.82
CA GLN A 56 12.28 -4.57 -14.26
C GLN A 56 13.55 -5.32 -14.63
N ASN A 57 13.99 -6.27 -13.79
CA ASN A 57 15.16 -7.10 -14.06
C ASN A 57 15.00 -7.92 -15.33
N LYS A 58 13.83 -8.52 -15.55
CA LYS A 58 13.54 -9.29 -16.77
C LYS A 58 13.74 -8.44 -18.04
N VAL A 59 13.27 -7.20 -18.04
CA VAL A 59 13.47 -6.28 -19.16
C VAL A 59 14.94 -5.88 -19.28
N ALA A 60 15.60 -5.56 -18.16
CA ALA A 60 17.02 -5.22 -18.16
C ALA A 60 17.89 -6.35 -18.73
N ASP A 61 17.61 -7.60 -18.36
CA ASP A 61 18.30 -8.78 -18.86
C ASP A 61 18.03 -9.02 -20.35
N GLN A 62 16.79 -8.81 -20.81
CA GLN A 62 16.41 -8.98 -22.22
C GLN A 62 17.18 -8.04 -23.16
N PHE A 63 17.50 -6.82 -22.71
CA PHE A 63 18.20 -5.82 -23.50
C PHE A 63 19.64 -5.58 -23.03
N ARG A 64 20.19 -6.49 -22.23
CA ARG A 64 21.51 -6.34 -21.63
C ARG A 64 22.60 -6.37 -22.71
N VAL A 65 23.46 -5.35 -22.72
CA VAL A 65 24.64 -5.31 -23.60
C VAL A 65 25.87 -5.89 -22.90
N PRO A 66 26.81 -6.51 -23.63
CA PRO A 66 28.03 -7.06 -23.03
C PRO A 66 28.79 -6.01 -22.21
N GLY A 67 29.31 -6.41 -21.05
CA GLY A 67 30.04 -5.53 -20.14
C GLY A 67 29.18 -4.71 -19.18
N THR A 68 27.84 -4.74 -19.29
CA THR A 68 26.96 -4.12 -18.28
C THR A 68 26.81 -4.99 -17.04
N PRO A 69 26.81 -4.41 -15.83
CA PRO A 69 26.53 -5.13 -14.58
C PRO A 69 25.17 -5.82 -14.60
N ALA A 70 25.04 -6.89 -13.81
CA ALA A 70 23.76 -7.57 -13.63
C ALA A 70 22.77 -6.67 -12.87
N PRO A 71 21.46 -6.76 -13.16
CA PRO A 71 20.45 -6.02 -12.43
C PRO A 71 20.40 -6.44 -10.94
N ALA A 72 19.93 -5.53 -10.09
CA ALA A 72 19.94 -5.70 -8.63
C ALA A 72 19.11 -6.90 -8.17
N ALA A 73 19.56 -7.63 -7.14
CA ALA A 73 18.80 -8.76 -6.62
C ALA A 73 17.49 -8.30 -5.96
N CYS A 74 16.37 -8.92 -6.37
CA CYS A 74 15.06 -8.69 -5.75
C CYS A 74 14.92 -9.58 -4.51
N VAL A 75 14.65 -8.97 -3.35
CA VAL A 75 14.48 -9.71 -2.10
C VAL A 75 13.02 -10.12 -1.95
N ALA A 76 12.77 -11.42 -1.84
CA ALA A 76 11.43 -11.94 -1.61
C ALA A 76 10.96 -11.56 -0.20
N PRO A 77 9.73 -11.02 -0.04
CA PRO A 77 9.18 -10.78 1.28
C PRO A 77 8.99 -12.14 2.00
N PRO A 78 9.21 -12.19 3.33
CA PRO A 78 8.94 -13.40 4.11
C PRO A 78 7.45 -13.73 4.06
N PRO A 79 7.04 -14.99 4.30
CA PRO A 79 5.63 -15.37 4.36
C PRO A 79 4.82 -14.46 5.29
N PHE A 80 3.58 -14.17 4.91
CA PHE A 80 2.69 -13.38 5.75
C PHE A 80 2.41 -14.09 7.07
N VAL A 81 2.72 -13.41 8.17
CA VAL A 81 2.33 -13.82 9.53
C VAL A 81 1.27 -12.84 10.00
N ALA A 82 0.09 -13.33 10.31
CA ALA A 82 -0.99 -12.51 10.83
C ALA A 82 -0.56 -11.88 12.17
N PRO A 83 -0.74 -10.56 12.36
CA PRO A 83 -0.54 -9.97 13.68
C PRO A 83 -1.51 -10.62 14.66
N VAL A 84 -1.00 -11.18 15.75
CA VAL A 84 -1.82 -11.56 16.91
C VAL A 84 -2.28 -10.28 17.61
N ALA A 85 -3.57 -10.24 17.98
CA ALA A 85 -4.17 -9.09 18.64
C ALA A 85 -3.33 -8.69 19.86
N ALA A 86 -2.86 -7.44 19.89
CA ALA A 86 -2.24 -6.88 21.07
C ALA A 86 -3.33 -6.67 22.12
N ALA A 87 -3.13 -7.19 23.33
CA ALA A 87 -4.03 -6.94 24.46
C ALA A 87 -4.24 -5.42 24.60
N PRO A 88 -5.49 -4.96 24.80
CA PRO A 88 -5.75 -3.54 24.94
C PRO A 88 -4.91 -3.01 26.11
N ALA A 89 -4.19 -1.92 25.88
CA ALA A 89 -3.47 -1.23 26.94
C ALA A 89 -4.48 -0.88 28.04
N ALA A 90 -4.21 -1.35 29.26
CA ALA A 90 -5.06 -1.09 30.41
C ALA A 90 -5.02 0.42 30.73
N LYS A 91 -6.20 1.05 30.59
CA LYS A 91 -6.67 2.39 31.05
C LYS A 91 -5.67 3.53 31.14
#